data_AF-A0A194PYR1-F1
#
_entry.id   AF-A0A194PYR1-F1
#
_cell.length_a   1.000
_cell.length_b   1.000
_cell.length_c   1.000
_cell.angle_alpha   90.00
_cell.angle_beta   90.00
_cell.angle_gamma   90.00
#
_symmetry.space_group_name_H-M   'P 1'
#
loop_
_entity.id
_entity.type
_entity.pdbx_description
1 polymer ?
#
loop_
_entity_poly.entity_id
_entity_poly.type
_entity_poly.pdbx_seq_one_letter_code
_entity_poly.pdbx_strand_id
1 'polypeptide(L)'
;MPSWGKVVLISVLVAVVVGVVVGTVTWALMRSDSTPPDIIELDWWERTIIYQIYPRSFKDTDGDGIGDLKGITSELEHFVEMGVGTIWLSPIFVSPMVDFGYDISDFYDIHYEYGTMADFEELIRRARQLGIKVLLDYVPNHASTESEYFKKSVAREPGYENFFIWADPKIDANGNRTVPSNWISQFGGSVWEWNEERQQYYLHQFAVEQADFNFREPAVRQEMINIMQFWIEKGAHGFRLDALPHLFEADPDDHGGFFPDEPLSGNMFVTSDQIGYTTQVHIKDLIEIYDVVYEWREFADKWQEDNDSETIVLLAEAYANVSMTMLYYGDERDRIGCHFPFNFDFITSLRATSNARDFVYVISRWLTYMPYGNVANWVFGNHDNSRAPSRFRSNMVDGLNALNLILPGVAITYQGEELGMRDGYVSWNDTVDVNAINQGNPDNYLEYSRDPARTPYHWNNSTNAGFTTGQTTWLPVAEDYMEINLQAQKDAERSHYKVYQSLSRLRRMASLSHGTHYLEALSVNTLVLVRHLATYNTYALVFNVGTEEDTVDLSRVTFLAEPMTVYESSVFSRRRTGDAISLGELSLQPGEMLVLRAPPT
;
A
#
# COMPACT_ATOMS: atom_id res chain seq x y z
N MET A 1 32.26 22.30 79.42
CA MET A 1 31.80 21.25 78.48
C MET A 1 32.75 21.23 77.29
N PRO A 2 33.35 20.08 76.93
CA PRO A 2 34.53 20.04 76.07
C PRO A 2 34.17 20.39 74.62
N SER A 3 35.07 21.10 73.93
CA SER A 3 34.95 21.52 72.52
C SER A 3 34.59 20.38 71.57
N TRP A 4 34.91 19.14 71.95
CA TRP A 4 34.57 17.91 71.26
C TRP A 4 33.06 17.73 71.03
N GLY A 5 32.22 18.04 72.02
CA GLY A 5 30.76 17.89 71.88
C GLY A 5 30.16 18.85 70.84
N LYS A 6 30.73 20.05 70.69
CA LYS A 6 30.31 21.03 69.68
C LYS A 6 30.75 20.61 68.28
N VAL A 7 31.97 20.09 68.14
CA VAL A 7 32.47 19.60 66.84
C VAL A 7 31.65 18.40 66.37
N VAL A 8 31.36 17.43 67.25
CA VAL A 8 30.51 16.29 66.92
C VAL A 8 29.10 16.74 66.53
N LEU A 9 28.50 17.68 67.29
CA LEU A 9 27.16 18.18 66.98
C LEU A 9 27.12 18.91 65.62
N ILE A 10 28.12 19.73 65.32
CA ILE A 10 28.24 20.43 64.02
C ILE A 10 28.44 19.42 62.89
N SER A 11 29.31 18.43 63.05
CA SER A 11 29.55 17.39 62.04
C SER A 11 28.30 16.56 61.76
N VAL A 12 27.53 16.21 62.80
CA VAL A 12 26.25 15.50 62.65
C VAL A 12 25.21 16.39 61.95
N LEU A 13 25.13 17.68 62.30
CA LEU A 13 24.21 18.61 61.64
C LEU A 13 24.55 18.78 60.16
N VAL A 14 25.83 18.92 59.82
CA VAL A 14 26.31 19.02 58.44
C VAL A 14 26.00 17.73 57.68
N ALA A 15 26.25 16.55 58.26
CA ALA A 15 25.93 15.28 57.63
C ALA A 15 24.42 15.09 57.39
N VAL A 16 23.58 15.53 58.32
CA VAL A 16 22.11 15.49 58.15
C VAL A 16 21.66 16.47 57.06
N VAL A 17 22.20 17.69 57.03
CA VAL A 17 21.86 18.67 55.98
C VAL A 17 22.33 18.19 54.61
N VAL A 18 23.55 17.66 54.49
CA VAL A 18 24.04 17.06 53.24
C VAL A 18 23.19 15.85 52.87
N GLY A 19 22.84 14.98 53.82
CA GLY A 19 21.98 13.84 53.56
C GLY A 19 20.56 14.22 53.11
N VAL A 20 19.99 15.28 53.67
CA VAL A 20 18.69 15.82 53.24
C VAL A 20 18.80 16.47 51.86
N VAL A 21 19.83 17.28 51.61
CA VAL A 21 20.04 17.94 50.32
C VAL A 21 20.29 16.92 49.22
N VAL A 22 21.21 15.97 49.43
CA VAL A 22 21.47 14.87 48.51
C VAL A 22 20.22 14.00 48.36
N GLY A 23 19.51 13.70 49.44
CA GLY A 23 18.24 12.97 49.39
C GLY A 23 17.18 13.69 48.55
N THR A 24 17.03 15.00 48.69
CA THR A 24 16.07 15.81 47.91
C THR A 24 16.50 16.00 46.47
N VAL A 25 17.80 16.16 46.19
CA VAL A 25 18.32 16.29 44.81
C VAL A 25 18.24 14.95 44.10
N THR A 26 18.64 13.85 44.75
CA THR A 26 18.47 12.50 44.22
C THR A 26 16.99 12.17 44.05
N TRP A 27 16.11 12.53 44.98
CA TRP A 27 14.67 12.35 44.82
C TRP A 27 14.07 13.23 43.71
N ALA A 28 14.58 14.45 43.51
CA ALA A 28 14.16 15.33 42.40
C ALA A 28 14.69 14.85 41.04
N LEU A 29 15.87 14.24 40.99
CA LEU A 29 16.44 13.61 39.79
C LEU A 29 15.85 12.23 39.50
N MET A 30 15.42 11.49 40.55
CA MET A 30 14.79 10.17 40.45
C MET A 30 13.26 10.24 40.39
N ARG A 31 12.64 11.38 40.73
CA ARG A 31 11.30 11.70 40.26
C ARG A 31 11.45 11.84 38.74
N SER A 32 11.24 10.74 38.04
CA SER A 32 10.53 10.83 36.77
C SER A 32 9.14 11.35 37.13
N ASP A 33 9.01 12.66 37.33
CA ASP A 33 7.77 13.30 36.96
C ASP A 33 7.61 12.87 35.50
N SER A 34 6.65 11.99 35.26
CA SER A 34 6.30 11.48 33.95
C SER A 34 5.72 12.67 33.18
N THR A 35 6.61 13.59 32.80
CA THR A 35 6.29 14.66 31.88
C THR A 35 5.79 13.97 30.64
N PRO A 36 4.57 14.29 30.18
CA PRO A 36 4.06 13.75 28.93
C PRO A 36 5.14 13.91 27.86
N PRO A 37 5.38 12.89 27.03
CA PRO A 37 6.32 13.01 25.92
C PRO A 37 5.90 14.20 25.06
N ASP A 38 6.90 14.92 24.52
CA ASP A 38 6.63 16.01 23.60
C ASP A 38 6.01 15.42 22.33
N ILE A 39 4.76 15.78 22.04
CA ILE A 39 4.01 15.29 20.89
C ILE A 39 4.13 16.34 19.81
N ILE A 40 5.00 16.10 18.84
CA ILE A 40 5.10 16.89 17.62
C ILE A 40 3.97 16.43 16.70
N GLU A 41 3.19 17.37 16.17
CA GLU A 41 2.14 17.03 15.23
C GLU A 41 2.73 16.42 13.96
N LEU A 42 2.35 15.17 13.68
CA LEU A 42 2.69 14.47 12.46
C LEU A 42 2.05 15.16 11.25
N ASP A 43 2.76 15.11 10.12
CA ASP A 43 2.22 15.58 8.84
C ASP A 43 1.02 14.70 8.41
N TRP A 44 0.18 15.21 7.51
CA TRP A 44 -1.07 14.56 7.13
C TRP A 44 -0.85 13.14 6.59
N TRP A 45 0.23 12.92 5.84
CA TRP A 45 0.50 11.63 5.19
C TRP A 45 1.01 10.57 6.16
N GLU A 46 1.61 10.98 7.28
CA GLU A 46 2.11 10.08 8.32
C GLU A 46 0.99 9.53 9.22
N ARG A 47 -0.13 10.26 9.30
CA ARG A 47 -1.20 9.99 10.28
C ARG A 47 -2.55 9.57 9.69
N THR A 48 -2.78 9.85 8.40
CA THR A 48 -4.04 9.49 7.76
C THR A 48 -4.05 8.02 7.35
N ILE A 49 -5.25 7.44 7.29
CA ILE A 49 -5.47 6.17 6.60
C ILE A 49 -5.57 6.50 5.12
N ILE A 50 -4.85 5.74 4.29
CA ILE A 50 -4.90 5.84 2.83
C ILE A 50 -5.84 4.74 2.32
N TYR A 51 -6.85 5.12 1.55
CA TYR A 51 -7.80 4.18 0.95
C TYR A 51 -7.63 4.14 -0.58
N GLN A 52 -7.29 2.98 -1.13
CA GLN A 52 -7.25 2.77 -2.57
C GLN A 52 -8.67 2.57 -3.10
N ILE A 53 -9.08 3.44 -4.02
CA ILE A 53 -10.30 3.33 -4.81
C ILE A 53 -9.91 2.76 -6.17
N TYR A 54 -10.66 1.75 -6.62
CA TYR A 54 -10.61 1.28 -8.01
C TYR A 54 -11.82 1.88 -8.75
N PRO A 55 -11.65 3.02 -9.48
CA PRO A 55 -12.76 3.87 -9.90
C PRO A 55 -13.86 3.12 -10.66
N ARG A 56 -13.45 2.26 -11.61
CA ARG A 56 -14.33 1.44 -12.45
C ARG A 56 -15.32 0.57 -11.67
N SER A 57 -15.04 0.28 -10.40
CA SER A 57 -15.85 -0.60 -9.55
C SER A 57 -16.36 0.04 -8.26
N PHE A 58 -16.11 1.33 -8.05
CA PHE A 58 -16.52 1.98 -6.81
C PHE A 58 -17.99 2.36 -6.82
N LYS A 59 -18.40 3.22 -7.75
CA LYS A 59 -19.79 3.71 -7.84
C LYS A 59 -20.10 4.23 -9.24
N ASP A 60 -21.14 3.70 -9.87
CA ASP A 60 -21.69 4.16 -11.15
C ASP A 60 -22.88 5.10 -10.89
N THR A 61 -22.90 6.25 -11.55
CA THR A 61 -23.96 7.27 -11.43
C THR A 61 -24.82 7.47 -12.66
N ASP A 62 -24.47 6.92 -13.81
CA ASP A 62 -25.22 7.10 -15.05
C ASP A 62 -25.82 5.81 -15.63
N GLY A 63 -25.51 4.67 -15.02
CA GLY A 63 -26.15 3.38 -15.27
C GLY A 63 -25.55 2.60 -16.44
N ASP A 64 -24.34 2.95 -16.89
CA ASP A 64 -23.63 2.24 -17.94
C ASP A 64 -22.92 0.95 -17.46
N GLY A 65 -22.86 0.74 -16.13
CA GLY A 65 -22.24 -0.40 -15.50
C GLY A 65 -20.76 -0.20 -15.13
N ILE A 66 -20.23 1.02 -15.27
CA ILE A 66 -18.86 1.43 -15.00
C ILE A 66 -18.85 2.53 -13.92
N GLY A 67 -17.98 2.38 -12.93
CA GLY A 67 -17.84 3.39 -11.88
C GLY A 67 -17.14 4.66 -12.38
N ASP A 68 -17.58 5.81 -11.89
CA ASP A 68 -17.22 7.13 -12.42
C ASP A 68 -16.83 8.14 -11.30
N LEU A 69 -16.24 9.28 -11.68
CA LEU A 69 -15.77 10.31 -10.74
C LEU A 69 -16.90 10.98 -9.97
N LYS A 70 -18.10 11.09 -10.55
CA LYS A 70 -19.27 11.63 -9.83
C LYS A 70 -19.74 10.64 -8.77
N GLY A 71 -19.62 9.35 -9.03
CA GLY A 71 -19.87 8.28 -8.08
C GLY A 71 -18.96 8.39 -6.87
N ILE A 72 -17.65 8.53 -7.10
CA ILE A 72 -16.68 8.76 -6.04
C ILE A 72 -17.04 10.03 -5.26
N THR A 73 -17.33 11.13 -5.96
CA THR A 73 -17.70 12.42 -5.35
C THR A 73 -18.95 12.30 -4.48
N SER A 74 -19.94 11.53 -4.91
CA SER A 74 -21.23 11.36 -4.22
C SER A 74 -21.12 10.57 -2.91
N GLU A 75 -20.05 9.80 -2.75
CA GLU A 75 -19.81 8.93 -1.60
C GLU A 75 -18.65 9.41 -0.72
N LEU A 76 -18.11 10.62 -0.90
CA LEU A 76 -16.94 11.09 -0.13
C LEU A 76 -17.17 11.09 1.39
N GLU A 77 -18.42 11.29 1.85
CA GLU A 77 -18.81 11.17 3.25
C GLU A 77 -18.51 9.79 3.85
N HIS A 78 -18.53 8.72 3.04
CA HIS A 78 -18.17 7.37 3.47
C HIS A 78 -16.75 7.32 4.05
N PHE A 79 -15.78 7.98 3.41
CA PHE A 79 -14.40 8.03 3.87
C PHE A 79 -14.28 8.77 5.22
N VAL A 80 -15.00 9.88 5.38
CA VAL A 80 -15.04 10.62 6.64
C VAL A 80 -15.63 9.78 7.76
N GLU A 81 -16.73 9.08 7.50
CA GLU A 81 -17.36 8.17 8.46
C GLU A 81 -16.43 7.03 8.88
N MET A 82 -15.62 6.51 7.97
CA MET A 82 -14.60 5.50 8.25
C MET A 82 -13.39 6.05 8.99
N GLY A 83 -13.17 7.36 8.97
CA GLY A 83 -11.98 8.01 9.50
C GLY A 83 -10.78 8.01 8.54
N VAL A 84 -11.01 7.70 7.26
CA VAL A 84 -10.05 7.84 6.16
C VAL A 84 -9.79 9.31 5.89
N GLY A 85 -8.52 9.67 5.72
CA GLY A 85 -8.10 11.05 5.46
C GLY A 85 -7.47 11.25 4.08
N THR A 86 -7.10 10.16 3.41
CA THR A 86 -6.47 10.19 2.09
C THR A 86 -7.09 9.11 1.23
N ILE A 87 -7.51 9.47 0.03
CA ILE A 87 -7.92 8.52 -1.01
C ILE A 87 -6.86 8.53 -2.11
N TRP A 88 -6.61 7.35 -2.66
CA TRP A 88 -5.76 7.16 -3.82
C TRP A 88 -6.60 6.49 -4.91
N LEU A 89 -6.62 7.08 -6.09
CA LEU A 89 -7.35 6.57 -7.25
C LEU A 89 -6.39 5.79 -8.14
N SER A 90 -6.69 4.52 -8.43
CA SER A 90 -6.12 3.85 -9.62
C SER A 90 -6.37 4.70 -10.89
N PRO A 91 -5.61 4.51 -11.98
CA PRO A 91 -5.51 5.49 -13.06
C PRO A 91 -6.87 5.91 -13.64
N ILE A 92 -7.04 7.22 -13.83
CA ILE A 92 -8.26 7.84 -14.38
C ILE A 92 -8.02 8.57 -15.70
N PHE A 93 -6.80 8.49 -16.24
CA PHE A 93 -6.41 9.20 -17.45
C PHE A 93 -6.91 8.50 -18.70
N VAL A 94 -6.95 9.22 -19.82
CA VAL A 94 -7.36 8.65 -21.09
C VAL A 94 -6.50 7.43 -21.41
N SER A 95 -7.18 6.30 -21.61
CA SER A 95 -6.60 4.99 -21.85
C SER A 95 -7.54 4.21 -22.79
N PRO A 96 -7.00 3.36 -23.69
CA PRO A 96 -7.78 2.38 -24.45
C PRO A 96 -8.39 1.25 -23.60
N MET A 97 -8.04 1.17 -22.31
CA MET A 97 -8.54 0.20 -21.33
C MET A 97 -8.07 -1.24 -21.56
N VAL A 98 -6.92 -1.45 -22.23
CA VAL A 98 -6.29 -2.78 -22.36
C VAL A 98 -5.91 -3.33 -20.99
N ASP A 99 -5.30 -2.49 -20.15
CA ASP A 99 -4.97 -2.81 -18.76
C ASP A 99 -5.76 -1.91 -17.79
N PHE A 100 -7.00 -1.58 -18.17
CA PHE A 100 -7.95 -0.80 -17.37
C PHE A 100 -7.38 0.46 -16.73
N GLY A 101 -6.68 1.28 -17.54
CA GLY A 101 -6.20 2.60 -17.16
C GLY A 101 -4.68 2.71 -17.06
N TYR A 102 -3.94 1.60 -16.95
CA TYR A 102 -2.47 1.62 -16.91
C TYR A 102 -1.84 1.75 -18.31
N ASP A 103 -2.58 1.45 -19.38
CA ASP A 103 -2.23 1.77 -20.76
C ASP A 103 -2.65 3.21 -21.11
N ILE A 104 -1.94 4.22 -20.60
CA ILE A 104 -2.31 5.65 -20.73
C ILE A 104 -1.98 6.19 -22.12
N SER A 105 -2.97 6.73 -22.84
CA SER A 105 -2.80 7.38 -24.15
C SER A 105 -2.73 8.91 -24.09
N ASP A 106 -3.34 9.54 -23.08
CA ASP A 106 -3.16 10.96 -22.75
C ASP A 106 -3.08 11.16 -21.23
N PHE A 107 -1.92 11.62 -20.76
CA PHE A 107 -1.62 11.84 -19.34
C PHE A 107 -2.24 13.13 -18.77
N TYR A 108 -2.86 13.98 -19.61
CA TYR A 108 -3.33 15.32 -19.24
C TYR A 108 -4.86 15.48 -19.25
N ASP A 109 -5.60 14.41 -19.56
CA ASP A 109 -7.07 14.45 -19.56
C ASP A 109 -7.66 13.20 -18.88
N ILE A 110 -8.94 13.29 -18.53
CA ILE A 110 -9.70 12.24 -17.85
C ILE A 110 -10.31 11.30 -18.88
N HIS A 111 -10.26 10.00 -18.60
CA HIS A 111 -10.93 9.01 -19.44
C HIS A 111 -12.44 9.22 -19.47
N TYR A 112 -13.02 9.17 -20.66
CA TYR A 112 -14.41 9.55 -20.89
C TYR A 112 -15.44 8.70 -20.15
N GLU A 113 -15.16 7.41 -19.89
CA GLU A 113 -16.06 6.55 -19.07
C GLU A 113 -16.05 6.93 -17.59
N TYR A 114 -15.01 7.62 -17.10
CA TYR A 114 -14.95 8.08 -15.72
C TYR A 114 -15.50 9.50 -15.56
N GLY A 115 -15.56 10.27 -16.64
CA GLY A 115 -16.14 11.62 -16.68
C GLY A 115 -15.25 12.62 -17.41
N THR A 116 -15.18 13.83 -16.87
CA THR A 116 -14.46 14.96 -17.48
C THR A 116 -13.48 15.61 -16.50
N MET A 117 -12.57 16.45 -17.01
CA MET A 117 -11.72 17.30 -16.17
C MET A 117 -12.54 18.13 -15.15
N ALA A 118 -13.74 18.58 -15.51
CA ALA A 118 -14.61 19.33 -14.58
C ALA A 118 -15.13 18.46 -13.43
N ASP A 119 -15.39 17.17 -13.68
CA ASP A 119 -15.80 16.21 -12.65
C ASP A 119 -14.63 15.91 -11.70
N PHE A 120 -13.40 15.84 -12.22
CA PHE A 120 -12.19 15.75 -11.40
C PHE A 120 -11.97 16.99 -10.53
N GLU A 121 -12.08 18.19 -11.10
CA GLU A 121 -11.95 19.44 -10.34
C GLU A 121 -13.02 19.55 -9.23
N GLU A 122 -14.23 19.07 -9.50
CA GLU A 122 -15.31 18.97 -8.51
C GLU A 122 -14.99 17.96 -7.39
N LEU A 123 -14.45 16.78 -7.75
CA LEU A 123 -13.98 15.78 -6.80
C LEU A 123 -12.92 16.37 -5.85
N ILE A 124 -11.89 17.03 -6.40
CA ILE A 124 -10.84 17.70 -5.62
C ILE A 124 -11.44 18.76 -4.70
N ARG A 125 -12.36 19.59 -5.23
CA ARG A 125 -13.02 20.64 -4.45
C ARG A 125 -13.82 20.06 -3.29
N ARG A 126 -14.59 18.99 -3.51
CA ARG A 126 -15.42 18.36 -2.47
C ARG A 126 -14.55 17.62 -1.45
N ALA A 127 -13.53 16.88 -1.89
CA ALA A 127 -12.57 16.22 -1.01
C ALA A 127 -11.90 17.23 -0.08
N ARG A 128 -11.45 18.37 -0.60
CA ARG A 128 -10.87 19.47 0.20
C ARG A 128 -11.84 20.00 1.25
N GLN A 129 -13.13 20.16 0.92
CA GLN A 129 -14.15 20.60 1.90
C GLN A 129 -14.36 19.62 3.05
N LEU A 130 -14.08 18.33 2.81
CA LEU A 130 -14.17 17.27 3.80
C LEU A 130 -12.82 17.00 4.51
N GLY A 131 -11.75 17.70 4.12
CA GLY A 131 -10.40 17.45 4.64
C GLY A 131 -9.77 16.16 4.13
N ILE A 132 -10.25 15.64 2.99
CA ILE A 132 -9.72 14.45 2.32
C ILE A 132 -8.63 14.86 1.33
N LYS A 133 -7.50 14.18 1.39
CA LYS A 133 -6.39 14.29 0.44
C LYS A 133 -6.63 13.31 -0.72
N VAL A 134 -6.24 13.71 -1.92
CA VAL A 134 -6.43 12.90 -3.13
C VAL A 134 -5.08 12.68 -3.79
N LEU A 135 -4.69 11.41 -3.91
CA LEU A 135 -3.52 10.95 -4.64
C LEU A 135 -3.96 10.37 -5.98
N LEU A 136 -3.15 10.60 -7.01
CA LEU A 136 -3.33 9.98 -8.31
C LEU A 136 -2.35 8.84 -8.50
N ASP A 137 -2.80 7.76 -9.12
CA ASP A 137 -1.91 6.75 -9.68
C ASP A 137 -1.48 7.16 -11.07
N TYR A 138 -0.19 7.03 -11.38
CA TYR A 138 0.23 6.94 -12.76
C TYR A 138 1.44 6.01 -12.88
N VAL A 139 1.55 5.38 -14.06
CA VAL A 139 2.63 4.45 -14.38
C VAL A 139 3.68 5.16 -15.23
N PRO A 140 4.81 5.62 -14.65
CA PRO A 140 5.85 6.29 -15.42
C PRO A 140 6.54 5.39 -16.44
N ASN A 141 6.50 4.06 -16.26
CA ASN A 141 7.24 3.10 -17.07
C ASN A 141 6.92 3.15 -18.57
N HIS A 142 5.64 3.23 -18.92
CA HIS A 142 5.17 3.02 -20.28
C HIS A 142 4.00 3.94 -20.62
N ALA A 143 3.72 4.04 -21.93
CA ALA A 143 2.50 4.65 -22.44
C ALA A 143 1.81 3.73 -23.44
N SER A 144 0.53 3.99 -23.67
CA SER A 144 -0.23 3.33 -24.73
C SER A 144 0.44 3.53 -26.08
N THR A 145 0.44 2.51 -26.93
CA THR A 145 0.79 2.61 -28.35
C THR A 145 -0.16 3.53 -29.13
N GLU A 146 -1.31 3.89 -28.56
CA GLU A 146 -2.21 4.92 -29.09
C GLU A 146 -1.85 6.35 -28.66
N SER A 147 -0.87 6.53 -27.78
CA SER A 147 -0.41 7.85 -27.34
C SER A 147 0.21 8.65 -28.49
N GLU A 148 0.08 9.98 -28.42
CA GLU A 148 0.76 10.87 -29.36
C GLU A 148 2.29 10.73 -29.25
N TYR A 149 2.82 10.38 -28.08
CA TYR A 149 4.23 10.07 -27.92
C TYR A 149 4.66 8.91 -28.80
N PHE A 150 3.94 7.79 -28.74
CA PHE A 150 4.31 6.59 -29.48
C PHE A 150 4.17 6.79 -30.99
N LYS A 151 3.06 7.39 -31.46
CA LYS A 151 2.86 7.69 -32.88
C LYS A 151 3.96 8.58 -33.45
N LYS A 152 4.32 9.66 -32.75
CA LYS A 152 5.41 10.55 -33.14
C LYS A 152 6.77 9.84 -33.11
N SER A 153 6.98 8.94 -32.16
CA SER A 153 8.18 8.12 -32.10
C SER A 153 8.27 7.17 -33.29
N VAL A 154 7.20 6.43 -33.62
CA VAL A 154 7.12 5.56 -34.81
C VAL A 154 7.49 6.32 -36.08
N ALA A 155 6.95 7.52 -36.26
CA ALA A 155 7.21 8.40 -37.40
C ALA A 155 8.59 9.10 -37.39
N ARG A 156 9.40 8.88 -36.33
CA ARG A 156 10.69 9.55 -36.09
C ARG A 156 10.57 11.08 -36.12
N GLU A 157 9.49 11.62 -35.55
CA GLU A 157 9.34 13.06 -35.42
C GLU A 157 10.45 13.62 -34.49
N PRO A 158 11.06 14.78 -34.84
CA PRO A 158 12.11 15.38 -34.04
C PRO A 158 11.67 15.59 -32.57
N GLY A 159 12.47 15.09 -31.63
CA GLY A 159 12.18 15.13 -30.20
C GLY A 159 11.50 13.88 -29.64
N TYR A 160 10.93 13.02 -30.49
CA TYR A 160 10.24 11.79 -30.08
C TYR A 160 10.90 10.51 -30.60
N GLU A 161 11.88 10.59 -31.51
CA GLU A 161 12.51 9.41 -32.11
C GLU A 161 13.03 8.40 -31.06
N ASN A 162 13.61 8.87 -29.95
CA ASN A 162 14.13 8.01 -28.88
C ASN A 162 13.24 7.94 -27.64
N PHE A 163 11.99 8.46 -27.69
CA PHE A 163 11.12 8.53 -26.52
C PHE A 163 10.80 7.15 -25.92
N PHE A 164 10.85 6.09 -26.74
CA PHE A 164 10.67 4.70 -26.35
C PHE A 164 11.94 3.90 -26.69
N ILE A 165 12.07 2.72 -26.08
CA ILE A 165 13.16 1.80 -26.41
C ILE A 165 12.87 1.13 -27.76
N TRP A 166 13.73 1.40 -28.74
CA TRP A 166 13.68 0.82 -30.09
C TRP A 166 14.94 0.03 -30.38
N ALA A 167 14.77 -1.14 -31.00
CA ALA A 167 15.85 -2.08 -31.24
C ALA A 167 15.78 -2.67 -32.66
N ASP A 168 16.94 -2.78 -33.31
CA ASP A 168 17.05 -3.49 -34.57
C ASP A 168 16.89 -5.01 -34.37
N PRO A 169 16.38 -5.74 -35.36
CA PRO A 169 16.26 -7.19 -35.29
C PRO A 169 17.65 -7.85 -35.23
N LYS A 170 17.78 -8.91 -34.42
CA LYS A 170 18.90 -9.86 -34.59
C LYS A 170 18.67 -10.66 -35.87
N ILE A 171 19.74 -11.01 -36.58
CA ILE A 171 19.68 -11.88 -37.76
C ILE A 171 20.27 -13.23 -37.39
N ASP A 172 19.47 -14.29 -37.50
CA ASP A 172 19.91 -15.65 -37.21
C ASP A 172 20.86 -16.19 -38.30
N ALA A 173 21.48 -17.36 -38.05
CA ALA A 173 22.40 -18.00 -38.99
C ALA A 173 21.74 -18.36 -40.35
N ASN A 174 20.41 -18.39 -40.43
CA ASN A 174 19.64 -18.68 -41.63
C ASN A 174 19.18 -17.40 -42.36
N GLY A 175 19.50 -16.22 -41.83
CA GLY A 175 19.10 -14.92 -42.38
C GLY A 175 17.70 -14.46 -41.97
N ASN A 176 17.06 -15.11 -41.00
CA ASN A 176 15.76 -14.68 -40.48
C ASN A 176 15.92 -13.60 -39.41
N ARG A 177 14.96 -12.67 -39.36
CA ARG A 177 14.83 -11.71 -38.26
C ARG A 177 14.38 -12.42 -36.99
N THR A 178 15.01 -12.10 -35.88
CA THR A 178 14.66 -12.56 -34.53
C THR A 178 14.63 -11.37 -33.57
N VAL A 179 13.96 -11.57 -32.44
CA VAL A 179 13.87 -10.57 -31.37
C VAL A 179 15.27 -10.16 -30.85
N PRO A 180 15.42 -8.92 -30.36
CA PRO A 180 16.67 -8.40 -29.81
C PRO A 180 17.22 -9.17 -28.61
N SER A 181 16.38 -9.77 -27.77
CA SER A 181 16.81 -10.63 -26.66
C SER A 181 15.71 -11.61 -26.25
N ASN A 182 16.04 -12.58 -25.40
CA ASN A 182 15.11 -13.55 -24.82
C ASN A 182 14.23 -13.00 -23.66
N TRP A 183 14.11 -11.69 -23.53
CA TRP A 183 13.33 -11.05 -22.45
C TRP A 183 11.83 -11.37 -22.58
N ILE A 184 11.17 -11.53 -21.43
CA ILE A 184 9.78 -12.02 -21.33
C ILE A 184 8.92 -10.98 -20.61
N SER A 185 7.76 -10.68 -21.19
CA SER A 185 6.79 -9.73 -20.63
C SER A 185 6.18 -10.26 -19.34
N GLN A 186 5.80 -9.35 -18.43
CA GLN A 186 5.04 -9.68 -17.23
C GLN A 186 3.69 -10.33 -17.56
N PHE A 187 3.14 -10.07 -18.76
CA PHE A 187 1.90 -10.65 -19.28
C PHE A 187 2.13 -11.77 -20.30
N GLY A 188 3.35 -12.34 -20.33
CA GLY A 188 3.71 -13.47 -21.19
C GLY A 188 4.10 -13.06 -22.61
N GLY A 189 4.81 -13.95 -23.30
CA GLY A 189 5.40 -13.69 -24.60
C GLY A 189 6.72 -12.89 -24.52
N SER A 190 7.25 -12.54 -25.69
CA SER A 190 8.42 -11.66 -25.76
C SER A 190 8.04 -10.24 -25.34
N VAL A 191 8.98 -9.49 -24.76
CA VAL A 191 8.85 -8.03 -24.57
C VAL A 191 9.08 -7.22 -25.84
N TRP A 192 9.40 -7.86 -26.96
CA TRP A 192 9.78 -7.17 -28.19
C TRP A 192 8.71 -7.34 -29.25
N GLU A 193 8.04 -6.24 -29.60
CA GLU A 193 7.03 -6.23 -30.65
C GLU A 193 7.53 -5.49 -31.90
N TRP A 194 7.33 -6.10 -33.08
CA TRP A 194 7.80 -5.55 -34.34
C TRP A 194 6.86 -4.45 -34.87
N ASN A 195 7.41 -3.27 -35.15
CA ASN A 195 6.67 -2.20 -35.80
C ASN A 195 7.00 -2.13 -37.30
N GLU A 196 5.99 -2.39 -38.15
CA GLU A 196 6.17 -2.41 -39.61
C GLU A 196 6.46 -1.03 -40.22
N GLU A 197 6.02 0.07 -39.60
CA GLU A 197 6.32 1.41 -40.13
C GLU A 197 7.76 1.81 -39.85
N ARG A 198 8.22 1.59 -38.61
CA ARG A 198 9.56 1.95 -38.15
C ARG A 198 10.64 0.94 -38.56
N GLN A 199 10.25 -0.28 -38.90
CA GLN A 199 11.11 -1.43 -39.20
C GLN A 199 12.09 -1.75 -38.04
N GLN A 200 11.60 -1.65 -36.81
CA GLN A 200 12.33 -1.96 -35.57
C GLN A 200 11.38 -2.63 -34.57
N TYR A 201 11.94 -3.31 -33.58
CA TYR A 201 11.21 -3.75 -32.39
C TYR A 201 11.09 -2.60 -31.39
N TYR A 202 9.96 -2.48 -30.70
CA TYR A 202 9.86 -1.67 -29.48
C TYR A 202 9.75 -2.57 -28.25
N LEU A 203 10.18 -2.06 -27.10
CA LEU A 203 10.08 -2.75 -25.83
C LEU A 203 8.68 -2.55 -25.21
N HIS A 204 8.14 -3.63 -24.66
CA HIS A 204 6.97 -3.62 -23.79
C HIS A 204 7.17 -4.63 -22.64
N GLN A 205 7.45 -4.16 -21.41
CA GLN A 205 7.59 -5.06 -20.27
C GLN A 205 6.23 -5.62 -19.81
N PHE A 206 5.12 -5.01 -20.21
CA PHE A 206 3.75 -5.42 -19.90
C PHE A 206 3.00 -5.82 -21.19
N ALA A 207 1.75 -5.38 -21.40
CA ALA A 207 0.99 -5.68 -22.62
C ALA A 207 1.70 -5.10 -23.86
N VAL A 208 1.42 -5.68 -25.03
CA VAL A 208 1.97 -5.21 -26.31
C VAL A 208 1.63 -3.74 -26.55
N GLU A 209 0.47 -3.29 -26.07
CA GLU A 209 -0.03 -1.93 -26.16
C GLU A 209 0.61 -0.98 -25.14
N GLN A 210 1.47 -1.45 -24.22
CA GLN A 210 2.16 -0.65 -23.20
C GLN A 210 3.64 -0.53 -23.58
N ALA A 211 3.99 0.45 -24.42
CA ALA A 211 5.35 0.67 -24.88
C ALA A 211 6.21 1.39 -23.82
N ASP A 212 7.37 0.83 -23.51
CA ASP A 212 8.27 1.31 -22.46
C ASP A 212 9.03 2.58 -22.89
N PHE A 213 8.95 3.61 -22.05
CA PHE A 213 9.68 4.85 -22.26
C PHE A 213 11.19 4.63 -22.08
N ASN A 214 12.00 5.39 -22.83
CA ASN A 214 13.43 5.39 -22.62
C ASN A 214 13.84 6.36 -21.51
N PHE A 215 13.94 5.89 -20.26
CA PHE A 215 14.35 6.73 -19.13
C PHE A 215 15.80 7.21 -19.17
N ARG A 216 16.63 6.77 -20.13
CA ARG A 216 17.94 7.40 -20.38
C ARG A 216 17.83 8.70 -21.17
N GLU A 217 16.69 8.95 -21.82
CA GLU A 217 16.44 10.21 -22.53
C GLU A 217 15.97 11.32 -21.57
N PRO A 218 16.71 12.45 -21.49
CA PRO A 218 16.33 13.55 -20.59
C PRO A 218 14.93 14.12 -20.87
N ALA A 219 14.47 14.07 -22.13
CA ALA A 219 13.15 14.55 -22.50
C ALA A 219 12.02 13.72 -21.87
N VAL A 220 12.22 12.41 -21.69
CA VAL A 220 11.26 11.53 -21.01
C VAL A 220 11.19 11.89 -19.52
N ARG A 221 12.33 12.04 -18.85
CA ARG A 221 12.38 12.42 -17.43
C ARG A 221 11.69 13.76 -17.16
N GLN A 222 11.95 14.74 -18.01
CA GLN A 222 11.31 16.05 -17.93
C GLN A 222 9.79 15.95 -18.17
N GLU A 223 9.34 15.10 -19.08
CA GLU A 223 7.92 14.91 -19.33
C GLU A 223 7.19 14.31 -18.13
N MET A 224 7.81 13.37 -17.40
CA MET A 224 7.24 12.84 -16.14
C MET A 224 7.06 13.93 -15.09
N ILE A 225 8.00 14.88 -15.01
CA ILE A 225 7.88 16.05 -14.13
C ILE A 225 6.74 16.97 -14.61
N ASN A 226 6.61 17.21 -15.92
CA ASN A 226 5.54 18.04 -16.47
C ASN A 226 4.15 17.47 -16.15
N ILE A 227 4.00 16.13 -16.27
CA ILE A 227 2.77 15.42 -15.92
C ILE A 227 2.43 15.61 -14.44
N MET A 228 3.39 15.34 -13.53
CA MET A 228 3.17 15.56 -12.10
C MET A 228 2.81 17.01 -11.79
N GLN A 229 3.53 17.97 -12.37
CA GLN A 229 3.28 19.39 -12.18
C GLN A 229 1.83 19.75 -12.56
N PHE A 230 1.37 19.32 -13.74
CA PHE A 230 0.01 19.59 -14.20
C PHE A 230 -1.05 19.13 -13.19
N TRP A 231 -0.91 17.92 -12.65
CA TRP A 231 -1.88 17.39 -11.71
C TRP A 231 -1.78 18.02 -10.30
N ILE A 232 -0.59 18.42 -9.87
CA ILE A 232 -0.43 19.21 -8.64
C ILE A 232 -1.11 20.58 -8.80
N GLU A 233 -0.98 21.24 -9.95
CA GLU A 233 -1.66 22.50 -10.26
C GLU A 233 -3.20 22.34 -10.24
N LYS A 234 -3.71 21.17 -10.60
CA LYS A 234 -5.13 20.81 -10.47
C LYS A 234 -5.56 20.47 -9.03
N GLY A 235 -4.62 20.33 -8.10
CA GLY A 235 -4.87 20.14 -6.67
C GLY A 235 -4.73 18.71 -6.17
N ALA A 236 -4.05 17.82 -6.91
CA ALA A 236 -3.59 16.55 -6.37
C ALA A 236 -2.59 16.77 -5.23
N HIS A 237 -2.61 15.89 -4.22
CA HIS A 237 -1.75 15.99 -3.03
C HIS A 237 -0.53 15.07 -3.10
N GLY A 238 -0.33 14.41 -4.24
CA GLY A 238 0.73 13.44 -4.43
C GLY A 238 0.37 12.33 -5.41
N PHE A 239 1.30 11.40 -5.55
CA PHE A 239 1.25 10.34 -6.54
C PHE A 239 1.63 9.00 -5.92
N ARG A 240 0.92 7.95 -6.35
CA ARG A 240 1.50 6.61 -6.39
C ARG A 240 2.17 6.45 -7.76
N LEU A 241 3.38 5.92 -7.73
CA LEU A 241 4.21 5.71 -8.90
C LEU A 241 4.31 4.19 -9.12
N ASP A 242 3.68 3.71 -10.18
CA ASP A 242 3.53 2.28 -10.48
C ASP A 242 4.71 1.71 -11.29
N ALA A 243 4.97 0.40 -11.16
CA ALA A 243 5.92 -0.36 -11.97
C ALA A 243 7.37 0.17 -11.97
N LEU A 244 7.80 0.86 -10.90
CA LEU A 244 9.14 1.43 -10.80
C LEU A 244 10.30 0.44 -11.00
N PRO A 245 10.21 -0.84 -10.57
CA PRO A 245 11.23 -1.83 -10.86
C PRO A 245 11.62 -1.99 -12.34
N HIS A 246 10.77 -1.53 -13.26
CA HIS A 246 10.90 -1.76 -14.69
C HIS A 246 11.40 -0.53 -15.48
N LEU A 247 11.65 0.63 -14.85
CA LEU A 247 11.97 1.86 -15.60
C LEU A 247 13.26 1.80 -16.43
N PHE A 248 14.20 0.91 -16.08
CA PHE A 248 15.48 0.79 -16.76
C PHE A 248 15.80 -0.67 -17.04
N GLU A 249 16.21 -0.91 -18.29
CA GLU A 249 16.83 -2.15 -18.73
C GLU A 249 18.32 -1.94 -19.00
N ALA A 250 19.06 -3.02 -19.25
CA ALA A 250 20.48 -3.00 -19.54
C ALA A 250 20.77 -2.19 -20.80
N ASP A 251 21.73 -1.26 -20.71
CA ASP A 251 22.14 -0.43 -21.82
C ASP A 251 22.91 -1.28 -22.86
N PRO A 252 22.48 -1.33 -24.13
CA PRO A 252 23.19 -2.08 -25.15
C PRO A 252 24.66 -1.66 -25.31
N ASP A 253 25.02 -0.41 -24.99
CA ASP A 253 26.41 0.08 -25.07
C ASP A 253 27.34 -0.65 -24.08
N ASP A 254 26.83 -1.07 -22.93
CA ASP A 254 27.56 -1.89 -21.94
C ASP A 254 27.70 -3.36 -22.36
N HIS A 255 26.98 -3.76 -23.41
CA HIS A 255 26.87 -5.13 -23.91
C HIS A 255 27.30 -5.27 -25.38
N GLY A 256 28.13 -4.34 -25.87
CA GLY A 256 28.73 -4.41 -27.21
C GLY A 256 27.77 -4.03 -28.34
N GLY A 257 26.78 -3.18 -28.05
CA GLY A 257 25.77 -2.70 -28.99
C GLY A 257 24.56 -3.61 -29.14
N PHE A 258 24.32 -4.51 -28.18
CA PHE A 258 23.19 -5.45 -28.21
C PHE A 258 22.51 -5.53 -26.85
N PHE A 259 21.18 -5.70 -26.86
CA PHE A 259 20.45 -6.06 -25.66
C PHE A 259 20.86 -7.48 -25.22
N PRO A 260 21.39 -7.66 -24.00
CA PRO A 260 21.88 -8.95 -23.52
C PRO A 260 20.71 -9.90 -23.26
N ASP A 261 20.91 -11.20 -23.50
CA ASP A 261 19.93 -12.19 -23.05
C ASP A 261 19.95 -12.32 -21.53
N GLU A 262 18.78 -12.53 -20.95
CA GLU A 262 18.61 -12.90 -19.54
C GLU A 262 19.14 -14.31 -19.26
N PRO A 263 19.75 -14.54 -18.09
CA PRO A 263 19.99 -15.88 -17.59
C PRO A 263 18.67 -16.64 -17.44
N LEU A 264 18.71 -17.92 -17.80
CA LEU A 264 17.58 -18.83 -17.63
C LEU A 264 17.43 -19.22 -16.15
N SER A 265 16.20 -19.32 -15.66
CA SER A 265 15.90 -19.74 -14.29
C SER A 265 16.17 -21.22 -14.04
N GLY A 266 16.16 -22.03 -15.11
CA GLY A 266 16.20 -23.50 -15.02
C GLY A 266 14.88 -24.13 -14.57
N ASN A 267 13.80 -23.36 -14.47
CA ASN A 267 12.48 -23.86 -14.11
C ASN A 267 11.90 -24.71 -15.24
N MET A 268 11.78 -26.02 -15.01
CA MET A 268 11.28 -26.99 -16.01
C MET A 268 9.76 -26.99 -16.19
N PHE A 269 9.02 -26.18 -15.41
CA PHE A 269 7.56 -26.10 -15.45
C PHE A 269 7.05 -24.92 -16.28
N VAL A 270 7.95 -24.13 -16.87
CA VAL A 270 7.61 -22.96 -17.70
C VAL A 270 8.31 -23.05 -19.06
N THR A 271 7.66 -22.54 -20.10
CA THR A 271 8.19 -22.45 -21.46
C THR A 271 8.84 -21.10 -21.73
N SER A 272 9.51 -20.95 -22.88
CA SER A 272 10.32 -19.77 -23.21
C SER A 272 9.54 -18.46 -23.38
N ASP A 273 8.22 -18.53 -23.38
CA ASP A 273 7.25 -17.45 -23.49
C ASP A 273 6.53 -17.19 -22.16
N GLN A 274 6.87 -17.89 -21.09
CA GLN A 274 6.20 -17.76 -19.79
C GLN A 274 7.09 -17.04 -18.77
N ILE A 275 6.46 -16.18 -17.97
CA ILE A 275 7.13 -15.49 -16.86
C ILE A 275 7.78 -16.52 -15.91
N GLY A 276 8.99 -16.21 -15.47
CA GLY A 276 9.79 -17.10 -14.63
C GLY A 276 10.67 -18.10 -15.40
N TYR A 277 10.67 -18.08 -16.75
CA TYR A 277 11.68 -18.78 -17.55
C TYR A 277 13.06 -18.11 -17.47
N THR A 278 13.10 -16.78 -17.29
CA THR A 278 14.30 -15.96 -17.10
C THR A 278 14.41 -15.43 -15.66
N THR A 279 15.58 -14.90 -15.29
CA THR A 279 15.86 -14.37 -13.94
C THR A 279 15.70 -12.85 -13.77
N GLN A 280 15.47 -12.12 -14.87
CA GLN A 280 15.18 -10.67 -14.91
C GLN A 280 16.29 -9.75 -14.34
N VAL A 281 17.57 -10.10 -14.50
CA VAL A 281 18.72 -9.30 -13.98
C VAL A 281 19.08 -8.09 -14.86
N HIS A 282 18.61 -8.07 -16.10
CA HIS A 282 18.87 -7.02 -17.09
C HIS A 282 17.66 -6.12 -17.33
N ILE A 283 16.48 -6.45 -16.84
CA ILE A 283 15.24 -5.68 -17.10
C ILE A 283 14.52 -5.21 -15.84
N LYS A 284 15.04 -5.55 -14.66
CA LYS A 284 14.38 -5.26 -13.38
C LYS A 284 15.38 -4.85 -12.29
N ASP A 285 14.98 -3.89 -11.46
CA ASP A 285 15.69 -3.42 -10.27
C ASP A 285 17.11 -2.86 -10.56
N LEU A 286 17.33 -2.29 -11.75
CA LEU A 286 18.57 -1.58 -12.08
C LEU A 286 18.76 -0.34 -11.20
N ILE A 287 20.01 -0.01 -10.87
CA ILE A 287 20.31 0.99 -9.83
C ILE A 287 19.96 2.42 -10.28
N GLU A 288 19.93 2.69 -11.58
CA GLU A 288 19.59 3.99 -12.15
C GLU A 288 18.15 4.43 -11.85
N ILE A 289 17.25 3.48 -11.58
CA ILE A 289 15.85 3.74 -11.19
C ILE A 289 15.80 4.72 -10.02
N TYR A 290 16.63 4.48 -9.00
CA TYR A 290 16.59 5.26 -7.77
C TYR A 290 17.04 6.70 -7.99
N ASP A 291 17.95 6.94 -8.94
CA ASP A 291 18.39 8.30 -9.26
C ASP A 291 17.22 9.16 -9.79
N VAL A 292 16.33 8.57 -10.60
CA VAL A 292 15.11 9.23 -11.09
C VAL A 292 14.10 9.44 -9.96
N VAL A 293 13.96 8.48 -9.06
CA VAL A 293 13.08 8.63 -7.88
C VAL A 293 13.54 9.78 -6.98
N TYR A 294 14.85 9.93 -6.78
CA TYR A 294 15.40 11.04 -6.00
C TYR A 294 15.20 12.39 -6.71
N GLU A 295 15.30 12.43 -8.04
CA GLU A 295 14.99 13.62 -8.84
C GLU A 295 13.51 14.04 -8.71
N TRP A 296 12.58 13.08 -8.74
CA TRP A 296 11.17 13.36 -8.51
C TRP A 296 10.89 13.84 -7.09
N ARG A 297 11.59 13.29 -6.10
CA ARG A 297 11.49 13.77 -4.72
C ARG A 297 11.96 15.21 -4.58
N GLU A 298 13.10 15.54 -5.18
CA GLU A 298 13.63 16.92 -5.20
C GLU A 298 12.64 17.88 -5.86
N PHE A 299 12.00 17.47 -6.96
CA PHE A 299 10.94 18.25 -7.59
C PHE A 299 9.75 18.50 -6.64
N ALA A 300 9.26 17.47 -5.95
CA ALA A 300 8.12 17.60 -5.03
C ALA A 300 8.45 18.52 -3.83
N ASP A 301 9.64 18.37 -3.24
CA ASP A 301 10.10 19.20 -2.13
C ASP A 301 10.27 20.66 -2.58
N LYS A 302 10.84 20.88 -3.77
CA LYS A 302 11.01 22.22 -4.35
C LYS A 302 9.67 22.88 -4.67
N TRP A 303 8.71 22.11 -5.20
CA TRP A 303 7.37 22.61 -5.45
C TRP A 303 6.73 23.12 -4.15
N GLN A 304 6.87 22.35 -3.07
CA GLN A 304 6.36 22.74 -1.76
C GLN A 304 6.99 24.04 -1.26
N GLU A 305 8.32 24.18 -1.35
CA GLU A 305 9.03 25.39 -0.94
C GLU A 305 8.62 26.62 -1.79
N ASP A 306 8.60 26.47 -3.12
CA ASP A 306 8.34 27.57 -4.04
C ASP A 306 6.88 28.06 -3.97
N ASN A 307 5.93 27.21 -3.56
CA ASN A 307 4.49 27.50 -3.57
C ASN A 307 3.84 27.62 -2.18
N ASP A 308 4.59 27.39 -1.09
CA ASP A 308 4.04 27.33 0.29
C ASP A 308 2.85 26.36 0.38
N SER A 309 2.96 25.20 -0.27
CA SER A 309 1.89 24.19 -0.32
C SER A 309 1.96 23.23 0.87
N GLU A 310 0.90 22.46 1.08
CA GLU A 310 1.03 21.22 1.85
C GLU A 310 2.00 20.26 1.14
N THR A 311 2.54 19.31 1.89
CA THR A 311 3.48 18.30 1.39
C THR A 311 2.89 17.53 0.22
N ILE A 312 3.65 17.44 -0.89
CA ILE A 312 3.32 16.61 -2.05
C ILE A 312 3.97 15.25 -1.88
N VAL A 313 3.14 14.21 -1.73
CA VAL A 313 3.60 12.89 -1.33
C VAL A 313 3.88 12.02 -2.55
N LEU A 314 5.01 11.31 -2.54
CA LEU A 314 5.36 10.32 -3.55
C LEU A 314 5.43 8.93 -2.90
N LEU A 315 4.66 7.99 -3.41
CA LEU A 315 4.58 6.62 -2.92
C LEU A 315 5.04 5.65 -4.02
N ALA A 316 6.08 4.86 -3.74
CA ALA A 316 6.67 3.94 -4.72
C ALA A 316 5.99 2.57 -4.68
N GLU A 317 5.42 2.12 -5.77
CA GLU A 317 5.09 0.70 -5.98
C GLU A 317 6.37 -0.02 -6.42
N ALA A 318 6.76 -1.06 -5.68
CA ALA A 318 7.79 -1.98 -6.11
C ALA A 318 7.67 -3.36 -5.45
N TYR A 319 7.30 -4.37 -6.24
CA TYR A 319 7.53 -5.77 -5.88
C TYR A 319 9.00 -6.15 -6.11
N ALA A 320 9.85 -5.91 -5.11
CA ALA A 320 11.27 -6.20 -5.14
C ALA A 320 11.73 -6.92 -3.86
N ASN A 321 12.99 -7.34 -3.82
CA ASN A 321 13.57 -7.82 -2.56
C ASN A 321 13.71 -6.66 -1.57
N VAL A 322 13.74 -6.97 -0.26
CA VAL A 322 13.73 -5.95 0.79
C VAL A 322 14.86 -4.92 0.69
N SER A 323 16.05 -5.31 0.21
CA SER A 323 17.16 -4.36 0.08
C SER A 323 16.89 -3.32 -1.01
N MET A 324 16.39 -3.77 -2.16
CA MET A 324 15.97 -2.90 -3.27
C MET A 324 14.77 -2.04 -2.87
N THR A 325 13.79 -2.61 -2.18
CA THR A 325 12.64 -1.85 -1.66
C THR A 325 13.08 -0.69 -0.76
N MET A 326 14.07 -0.88 0.12
CA MET A 326 14.48 0.19 1.03
C MET A 326 15.19 1.36 0.35
N LEU A 327 15.80 1.15 -0.83
CA LEU A 327 16.44 2.22 -1.59
C LEU A 327 15.44 3.29 -2.08
N TYR A 328 14.15 2.97 -2.17
CA TYR A 328 13.13 3.96 -2.49
C TYR A 328 12.91 5.02 -1.39
N TYR A 329 13.29 4.76 -0.13
CA TYR A 329 13.31 5.80 0.90
C TYR A 329 14.49 6.76 0.71
N GLY A 330 15.62 6.25 0.26
CA GLY A 330 16.89 6.97 0.20
C GLY A 330 18.08 6.02 0.22
N ASP A 331 19.29 6.56 0.12
CA ASP A 331 20.52 5.79 0.12
C ASP A 331 21.55 6.28 1.15
N GLU A 332 22.67 5.57 1.27
CA GLU A 332 23.76 5.89 2.21
C GLU A 332 24.48 7.21 1.91
N ARG A 333 24.13 7.91 0.83
CA ARG A 333 24.66 9.25 0.48
C ARG A 333 23.73 10.38 0.91
N ASP A 334 22.80 10.09 1.83
CA ASP A 334 21.79 11.01 2.35
C ASP A 334 20.84 11.56 1.25
N ARG A 335 20.72 10.86 0.11
CA ARG A 335 19.70 11.18 -0.90
C ARG A 335 18.35 10.66 -0.42
N ILE A 336 17.31 11.45 -0.63
CA ILE A 336 15.96 11.17 -0.15
C ILE A 336 15.08 10.81 -1.34
N GLY A 337 14.33 9.72 -1.22
CA GLY A 337 13.39 9.27 -2.24
C GLY A 337 11.94 9.48 -1.82
N CYS A 338 11.10 8.54 -2.26
CA CYS A 338 9.68 8.52 -1.93
C CYS A 338 9.45 8.61 -0.42
N HIS A 339 8.30 9.16 -0.04
CA HIS A 339 7.89 9.24 1.37
C HIS A 339 7.78 7.84 1.98
N PHE A 340 7.34 6.86 1.19
CA PHE A 340 7.61 5.45 1.41
C PHE A 340 7.38 4.62 0.13
N PRO A 341 8.08 3.49 -0.03
CA PRO A 341 7.65 2.38 -0.88
C PRO A 341 6.53 1.59 -0.21
N PHE A 342 5.56 1.11 -0.99
CA PHE A 342 4.49 0.25 -0.48
C PHE A 342 5.02 -1.06 0.08
N ASN A 343 4.51 -1.46 1.24
CA ASN A 343 4.85 -2.71 1.91
C ASN A 343 3.86 -3.82 1.55
N PHE A 344 4.20 -4.61 0.54
CA PHE A 344 3.38 -5.73 0.07
C PHE A 344 3.61 -7.05 0.84
N ASP A 345 4.29 -7.03 1.98
CA ASP A 345 4.66 -8.24 2.73
C ASP A 345 3.45 -9.10 3.15
N PHE A 346 2.32 -8.47 3.50
CA PHE A 346 1.06 -9.17 3.84
C PHE A 346 0.34 -9.79 2.63
N ILE A 347 0.73 -9.42 1.42
CA ILE A 347 0.26 -10.01 0.17
C ILE A 347 1.20 -11.15 -0.25
N THR A 348 2.50 -10.88 -0.27
CA THR A 348 3.50 -11.78 -0.87
C THR A 348 3.96 -12.90 0.07
N SER A 349 3.99 -12.64 1.38
CA SER A 349 4.71 -13.48 2.35
C SER A 349 3.82 -14.13 3.40
N LEU A 350 2.53 -13.76 3.46
CA LEU A 350 1.57 -14.30 4.41
C LEU A 350 0.31 -14.83 3.69
N ARG A 351 -0.22 -15.95 4.17
CA ARG A 351 -1.42 -16.62 3.63
C ARG A 351 -2.23 -17.26 4.76
N ALA A 352 -3.37 -17.86 4.44
CA ALA A 352 -4.22 -18.59 5.39
C ALA A 352 -3.49 -19.68 6.21
N THR A 353 -2.37 -20.19 5.70
CA THR A 353 -1.53 -21.23 6.33
C THR A 353 -0.45 -20.67 7.24
N SER A 354 -0.23 -19.36 7.24
CA SER A 354 0.76 -18.70 8.09
C SER A 354 0.34 -18.72 9.55
N ASN A 355 1.29 -19.02 10.43
CA ASN A 355 1.10 -19.07 11.87
C ASN A 355 1.56 -17.75 12.53
N ALA A 356 1.33 -17.57 13.84
CA ALA A 356 1.63 -16.32 14.54
C ALA A 356 3.10 -15.89 14.46
N ARG A 357 4.04 -16.85 14.41
CA ARG A 357 5.47 -16.57 14.27
C ARG A 357 5.81 -16.03 12.88
N ASP A 358 5.12 -16.52 11.85
CA ASP A 358 5.30 -16.02 10.47
C ASP A 358 4.85 -14.55 10.39
N PHE A 359 3.69 -14.22 10.96
CA PHE A 359 3.22 -12.84 11.07
C PHE A 359 4.23 -11.94 11.78
N VAL A 360 4.71 -12.37 12.95
CA VAL A 360 5.69 -11.58 13.73
C VAL A 360 7.00 -11.39 12.97
N TYR A 361 7.50 -12.44 12.30
CA TYR A 361 8.72 -12.37 11.51
C TYR A 361 8.58 -11.41 10.33
N VAL A 362 7.46 -11.48 9.60
CA VAL A 362 7.18 -10.62 8.45
C VAL A 362 7.02 -9.15 8.87
N ILE A 363 6.26 -8.88 9.93
CA ILE A 363 6.14 -7.51 10.47
C ILE A 363 7.50 -6.97 10.91
N SER A 364 8.29 -7.80 11.60
CA SER A 364 9.62 -7.42 12.07
C SER A 364 10.60 -7.17 10.91
N ARG A 365 10.43 -7.85 9.77
CA ARG A 365 11.27 -7.65 8.58
C ARG A 365 11.24 -6.18 8.14
N TRP A 366 10.06 -5.62 7.91
CA TRP A 366 9.95 -4.21 7.50
C TRP A 366 10.54 -3.27 8.55
N LEU A 367 10.16 -3.46 9.82
CA LEU A 367 10.62 -2.60 10.91
C LEU A 367 12.14 -2.69 11.19
N THR A 368 12.78 -3.78 10.78
CA THR A 368 14.23 -3.97 10.92
C THR A 368 15.01 -3.35 9.76
N TYR A 369 14.51 -3.49 8.52
CA TYR A 369 15.22 -3.05 7.32
C TYR A 369 14.95 -1.58 6.97
N MET A 370 13.80 -1.03 7.38
CA MET A 370 13.45 0.37 7.15
C MET A 370 14.51 1.31 7.73
N PRO A 371 15.06 2.26 6.95
CA PRO A 371 16.05 3.19 7.47
C PRO A 371 15.49 4.05 8.60
N TYR A 372 16.33 4.36 9.59
CA TYR A 372 15.93 5.10 10.79
C TYR A 372 15.28 6.46 10.42
N GLY A 373 14.20 6.81 11.13
CA GLY A 373 13.48 8.06 10.92
C GLY A 373 12.41 8.02 9.82
N ASN A 374 12.31 6.94 9.04
CA ASN A 374 11.27 6.78 8.03
C ASN A 374 9.97 6.20 8.58
N VAL A 375 8.92 6.27 7.77
CA VAL A 375 7.55 5.91 8.14
C VAL A 375 7.15 4.60 7.51
N ALA A 376 6.84 3.60 8.34
CA ALA A 376 6.35 2.30 7.86
C ALA A 376 4.96 2.43 7.22
N ASN A 377 4.58 1.45 6.40
CA ASN A 377 3.21 1.31 5.91
C ASN A 377 2.83 -0.17 5.82
N TRP A 378 1.54 -0.47 5.66
CA TRP A 378 1.02 -1.83 5.67
C TRP A 378 -0.10 -1.99 4.63
N VAL A 379 0.10 -2.90 3.67
CA VAL A 379 -0.85 -3.16 2.57
C VAL A 379 -1.40 -4.57 2.70
N PHE A 380 -2.72 -4.69 2.83
CA PHE A 380 -3.41 -5.98 2.94
C PHE A 380 -4.07 -6.43 1.65
N GLY A 381 -4.19 -5.56 0.67
CA GLY A 381 -4.80 -5.86 -0.61
C GLY A 381 -4.63 -4.70 -1.57
N ASN A 382 -4.91 -4.98 -2.83
CA ASN A 382 -5.00 -4.03 -3.92
C ASN A 382 -5.78 -4.72 -5.06
N HIS A 383 -5.91 -4.02 -6.18
CA HIS A 383 -6.58 -4.53 -7.37
C HIS A 383 -5.80 -5.56 -8.21
N ASP A 384 -4.55 -5.92 -7.85
CA ASP A 384 -3.72 -6.91 -8.57
C ASP A 384 -3.63 -8.25 -7.85
N ASN A 385 -4.20 -8.35 -6.65
CA ASN A 385 -4.08 -9.52 -5.81
C ASN A 385 -5.45 -9.89 -5.25
N SER A 386 -5.71 -11.20 -5.11
CA SER A 386 -6.89 -11.71 -4.40
C SER A 386 -7.15 -10.94 -3.11
N ARG A 387 -8.41 -10.66 -2.78
CA ARG A 387 -8.79 -9.92 -1.57
C ARG A 387 -8.32 -10.62 -0.30
N ALA A 388 -8.02 -9.83 0.73
CA ALA A 388 -7.49 -10.35 2.00
C ALA A 388 -8.33 -11.50 2.60
N PRO A 389 -9.67 -11.47 2.63
CA PRO A 389 -10.46 -12.56 3.21
C PRO A 389 -10.40 -13.86 2.40
N SER A 390 -10.12 -13.78 1.10
CA SER A 390 -9.91 -14.92 0.20
C SER A 390 -8.50 -15.50 0.31
N ARG A 391 -7.46 -14.65 0.48
CA ARG A 391 -6.08 -15.11 0.71
C ARG A 391 -5.87 -15.70 2.11
N PHE A 392 -6.61 -15.18 3.09
CA PHE A 392 -6.63 -15.67 4.47
C PHE A 392 -7.92 -16.47 4.72
N ARG A 393 -8.76 -16.03 5.65
CA ARG A 393 -10.03 -16.65 5.99
C ARG A 393 -11.04 -15.59 6.37
N SER A 394 -12.32 -15.86 6.12
CA SER A 394 -13.41 -14.92 6.46
C SER A 394 -13.50 -14.59 7.95
N ASN A 395 -13.03 -15.46 8.85
CA ASN A 395 -12.99 -15.19 10.28
C ASN A 395 -11.76 -14.40 10.73
N MET A 396 -10.89 -13.96 9.82
CA MET A 396 -9.70 -13.16 10.14
C MET A 396 -9.84 -11.67 9.80
N VAL A 397 -10.93 -11.24 9.14
CA VAL A 397 -11.13 -9.86 8.66
C VAL A 397 -10.85 -8.83 9.74
N ASP A 398 -11.48 -8.95 10.90
CA ASP A 398 -11.31 -8.00 12.00
C ASP A 398 -9.89 -7.97 12.55
N GLY A 399 -9.21 -9.12 12.61
CA GLY A 399 -7.84 -9.23 13.10
C GLY A 399 -6.81 -8.65 12.13
N LEU A 400 -7.03 -8.83 10.82
CA LEU A 400 -6.21 -8.22 9.77
C LEU A 400 -6.39 -6.69 9.75
N ASN A 401 -7.63 -6.20 9.83
CA ASN A 401 -7.92 -4.76 9.96
C ASN A 401 -7.33 -4.18 11.26
N ALA A 402 -7.39 -4.92 12.37
CA ALA A 402 -6.74 -4.51 13.62
C ALA A 402 -5.22 -4.44 13.50
N LEU A 403 -4.57 -5.40 12.84
CA LEU A 403 -3.12 -5.33 12.56
C LEU A 403 -2.80 -4.06 11.75
N ASN A 404 -3.51 -3.83 10.64
CA ASN A 404 -3.30 -2.67 9.77
C ASN A 404 -3.42 -1.34 10.55
N LEU A 405 -4.48 -1.19 11.34
CA LEU A 405 -4.81 0.06 12.02
C LEU A 405 -4.04 0.28 13.34
N ILE A 406 -3.41 -0.76 13.91
CA ILE A 406 -2.66 -0.67 15.17
C ILE A 406 -1.14 -0.67 14.96
N LEU A 407 -0.61 -1.25 13.88
CA LEU A 407 0.81 -1.17 13.57
C LEU A 407 1.28 0.29 13.38
N PRO A 408 2.53 0.61 13.74
CA PRO A 408 3.09 1.96 13.58
C PRO A 408 3.21 2.34 12.09
N GLY A 409 3.11 3.63 11.77
CA GLY A 409 3.26 4.13 10.39
C GLY A 409 1.93 4.49 9.73
N VAL A 410 1.71 4.08 8.48
CA VAL A 410 0.52 4.36 7.67
C VAL A 410 -0.30 3.09 7.41
N ALA A 411 -1.61 3.18 7.54
CA ALA A 411 -2.53 2.08 7.22
C ALA A 411 -3.06 2.28 5.80
N ILE A 412 -2.95 1.25 4.97
CA ILE A 412 -3.41 1.27 3.57
C ILE A 412 -4.54 0.25 3.43
N THR A 413 -5.70 0.70 2.98
CA THR A 413 -6.92 -0.11 2.84
C THR A 413 -7.34 -0.14 1.39
N TYR A 414 -7.56 -1.34 0.86
CA TYR A 414 -8.14 -1.51 -0.47
C TYR A 414 -9.66 -1.59 -0.40
N GLN A 415 -10.30 -1.06 -1.43
CA GLN A 415 -11.74 -1.07 -1.63
C GLN A 415 -12.41 -2.39 -1.23
N GLY A 416 -13.23 -2.33 -0.17
CA GLY A 416 -14.02 -3.44 0.34
C GLY A 416 -13.43 -4.19 1.54
N GLU A 417 -12.17 -3.93 1.92
CA GLU A 417 -11.53 -4.57 3.08
C GLU A 417 -12.20 -4.19 4.42
N GLU A 418 -12.75 -2.99 4.51
CA GLU A 418 -13.53 -2.52 5.67
C GLU A 418 -14.82 -3.31 5.88
N LEU A 419 -15.34 -3.93 4.80
CA LEU A 419 -16.53 -4.78 4.83
C LEU A 419 -16.17 -6.26 4.91
N GLY A 420 -14.92 -6.63 4.63
CA GLY A 420 -14.52 -8.02 4.42
C GLY A 420 -15.03 -8.59 3.10
N MET A 421 -15.09 -7.78 2.03
CA MET A 421 -15.42 -8.26 0.69
C MET A 421 -14.45 -9.38 0.26
N ARG A 422 -15.00 -10.40 -0.39
CA ARG A 422 -14.25 -11.55 -0.92
C ARG A 422 -14.02 -11.40 -2.42
N ASP A 423 -13.15 -12.23 -2.96
CA ASP A 423 -13.03 -12.40 -4.41
C ASP A 423 -14.40 -12.79 -4.98
N GLY A 424 -14.85 -12.05 -5.99
CA GLY A 424 -16.07 -12.38 -6.71
C GLY A 424 -15.80 -13.41 -7.80
N TYR A 425 -16.75 -14.31 -8.04
CA TYR A 425 -16.63 -15.24 -9.15
C TYR A 425 -16.75 -14.49 -10.49
N VAL A 426 -15.73 -14.65 -11.34
CA VAL A 426 -15.69 -14.14 -12.71
C VAL A 426 -15.42 -15.35 -13.60
N SER A 427 -16.31 -15.64 -14.55
CA SER A 427 -16.11 -16.78 -15.44
C SER A 427 -15.04 -16.47 -16.50
N TRP A 428 -14.51 -17.50 -17.17
CA TRP A 428 -13.60 -17.28 -18.30
C TRP A 428 -14.21 -16.36 -19.38
N ASN A 429 -15.52 -16.50 -19.65
CA ASN A 429 -16.20 -15.68 -20.65
C ASN A 429 -16.40 -14.23 -20.21
N ASP A 430 -16.39 -13.97 -18.90
CA ASP A 430 -16.50 -12.62 -18.32
C ASP A 430 -15.14 -12.06 -17.91
N THR A 431 -14.05 -12.82 -18.11
CA THR A 431 -12.68 -12.38 -17.80
C THR A 431 -12.26 -11.37 -18.84
N VAL A 432 -11.78 -10.23 -18.36
CA VAL A 432 -11.37 -9.09 -19.20
C VAL A 432 -9.95 -8.65 -18.89
N ASP A 433 -9.33 -9.16 -17.83
CA ASP A 433 -7.93 -8.93 -17.49
C ASP A 433 -6.97 -9.44 -18.58
N VAL A 434 -6.25 -8.50 -19.22
CA VAL A 434 -5.23 -8.79 -20.25
C VAL A 434 -4.19 -9.81 -19.78
N ASN A 435 -3.82 -9.80 -18.49
CA ASN A 435 -2.87 -10.76 -17.93
C ASN A 435 -3.39 -12.20 -18.06
N ALA A 436 -4.66 -12.42 -17.75
CA ALA A 436 -5.31 -13.72 -17.85
C ALA A 436 -5.67 -14.11 -19.28
N ILE A 437 -6.01 -13.13 -20.13
CA ILE A 437 -6.28 -13.38 -21.55
C ILE A 437 -5.01 -13.84 -22.27
N ASN A 438 -3.87 -13.23 -21.97
CA ASN A 438 -2.61 -13.54 -22.64
C ASN A 438 -1.96 -14.84 -22.14
N GLN A 439 -1.98 -15.08 -20.82
CA GLN A 439 -1.28 -16.23 -20.21
C GLN A 439 -2.19 -17.42 -19.92
N GLY A 440 -3.49 -17.16 -19.77
CA GLY A 440 -4.46 -18.15 -19.33
C GLY A 440 -5.21 -18.83 -20.47
N ASN A 441 -6.02 -19.79 -20.07
CA ASN A 441 -7.02 -20.47 -20.88
C ASN A 441 -8.22 -20.84 -19.99
N PRO A 442 -9.31 -21.41 -20.52
CA PRO A 442 -10.49 -21.74 -19.73
C PRO A 442 -10.24 -22.60 -18.48
N ASP A 443 -9.15 -23.37 -18.43
CA ASP A 443 -8.82 -24.26 -17.33
C ASP A 443 -7.96 -23.60 -16.23
N ASN A 444 -7.21 -22.52 -16.52
CA ASN A 444 -6.23 -21.95 -15.58
C ASN A 444 -6.21 -20.41 -15.47
N TYR A 445 -7.12 -19.69 -16.13
CA TYR A 445 -7.13 -18.21 -16.12
C TYR A 445 -7.13 -17.58 -14.72
N LEU A 446 -7.72 -18.22 -13.72
CA LEU A 446 -7.73 -17.74 -12.32
C LEU A 446 -6.34 -17.73 -11.66
N GLU A 447 -5.34 -18.41 -12.23
CA GLU A 447 -3.95 -18.30 -11.77
C GLU A 447 -3.34 -16.92 -12.10
N TYR A 448 -3.92 -16.21 -13.07
CA TYR A 448 -3.42 -14.93 -13.59
C TYR A 448 -4.40 -13.78 -13.40
N SER A 449 -5.72 -14.06 -13.41
CA SER A 449 -6.76 -13.04 -13.42
C SER A 449 -6.85 -12.27 -12.12
N ARG A 450 -6.84 -10.95 -12.26
CA ARG A 450 -7.03 -9.95 -11.20
C ARG A 450 -8.50 -9.53 -11.07
N ASP A 451 -9.35 -9.88 -12.04
CA ASP A 451 -10.77 -9.54 -12.08
C ASP A 451 -11.55 -9.91 -10.80
N PRO A 452 -11.32 -11.06 -10.13
CA PRO A 452 -12.02 -11.41 -8.89
C PRO A 452 -11.89 -10.35 -7.78
N ALA A 453 -10.75 -9.66 -7.70
CA ALA A 453 -10.49 -8.59 -6.74
C ALA A 453 -11.05 -7.23 -7.18
N ARG A 454 -11.42 -7.10 -8.46
CA ARG A 454 -11.91 -5.88 -9.11
C ARG A 454 -13.44 -5.83 -9.22
N THR A 455 -14.15 -6.84 -8.74
CA THR A 455 -15.63 -6.86 -8.79
C THR A 455 -16.27 -5.65 -8.06
N PRO A 456 -17.44 -5.15 -8.54
CA PRO A 456 -18.09 -3.96 -8.01
C PRO A 456 -18.29 -3.93 -6.49
N TYR A 457 -18.16 -2.75 -5.89
CA TYR A 457 -18.33 -2.54 -4.45
C TYR A 457 -19.76 -2.83 -3.96
N HIS A 458 -19.90 -3.40 -2.76
CA HIS A 458 -21.19 -3.80 -2.20
C HIS A 458 -21.81 -2.71 -1.30
N TRP A 459 -22.49 -1.72 -1.89
CA TRP A 459 -23.12 -0.64 -1.14
C TRP A 459 -24.33 -1.10 -0.31
N ASN A 460 -25.23 -1.88 -0.90
CA ASN A 460 -26.47 -2.32 -0.28
C ASN A 460 -27.00 -3.60 -0.94
N ASN A 461 -28.23 -4.00 -0.60
CA ASN A 461 -28.88 -5.21 -1.10
C ASN A 461 -29.81 -4.98 -2.32
N SER A 462 -29.77 -3.79 -2.93
CA SER A 462 -30.49 -3.53 -4.18
C SER A 462 -29.79 -4.19 -5.37
N THR A 463 -30.39 -4.10 -6.55
CA THR A 463 -29.81 -4.59 -7.81
C THR A 463 -28.36 -4.15 -7.95
N ASN A 464 -27.51 -5.09 -8.37
CA ASN A 464 -26.06 -4.88 -8.53
C ASN A 464 -25.39 -4.29 -7.28
N ALA A 465 -25.83 -4.73 -6.09
CA ALA A 465 -25.37 -4.26 -4.79
C ALA A 465 -25.44 -2.74 -4.57
N GLY A 466 -26.26 -2.01 -5.33
CA GLY A 466 -26.32 -0.55 -5.29
C GLY A 466 -25.10 0.16 -5.89
N PHE A 467 -24.23 -0.57 -6.59
CA PHE A 467 -23.13 -0.01 -7.38
C PHE A 467 -23.63 0.76 -8.60
N THR A 468 -24.60 0.19 -9.34
CA THR A 468 -25.22 0.79 -10.52
C THR A 468 -26.75 0.66 -10.49
N THR A 469 -27.45 1.58 -11.16
CA THR A 469 -28.87 1.40 -11.51
C THR A 469 -29.10 0.72 -12.87
N GLY A 470 -28.02 0.49 -13.64
CA GLY A 470 -28.02 -0.19 -14.93
C GLY A 470 -28.38 -1.67 -14.84
N GLN A 471 -28.64 -2.30 -15.98
CA GLN A 471 -28.99 -3.73 -16.04
C GLN A 471 -27.77 -4.64 -15.96
N THR A 472 -26.60 -4.16 -16.38
CA THR A 472 -25.34 -4.89 -16.46
C THR A 472 -24.23 -4.10 -15.79
N THR A 473 -23.18 -4.79 -15.37
CA THR A 473 -21.95 -4.22 -14.82
C THR A 473 -20.77 -4.68 -15.66
N TRP A 474 -19.69 -3.91 -15.68
CA TRP A 474 -18.49 -4.24 -16.46
C TRP A 474 -17.81 -5.55 -16.01
N LEU A 475 -17.88 -5.86 -14.71
CA LEU A 475 -17.59 -7.16 -14.11
C LEU A 475 -18.80 -7.65 -13.29
N PRO A 476 -19.02 -8.96 -13.15
CA PRO A 476 -20.11 -9.48 -12.34
C PRO A 476 -19.98 -9.06 -10.88
N VAL A 477 -21.10 -8.68 -10.28
CA VAL A 477 -21.19 -8.45 -8.82
C VAL A 477 -21.05 -9.80 -8.11
N ALA A 478 -20.27 -9.85 -7.03
CA ALA A 478 -20.05 -11.10 -6.31
C ALA A 478 -21.35 -11.64 -5.69
N GLU A 479 -21.50 -12.97 -5.68
CA GLU A 479 -22.73 -13.65 -5.29
C GLU A 479 -23.16 -13.39 -3.84
N ASP A 480 -22.22 -13.02 -2.97
CA ASP A 480 -22.43 -12.82 -1.54
C ASP A 480 -22.78 -11.37 -1.13
N TYR A 481 -23.06 -10.46 -2.08
CA TYR A 481 -23.39 -9.05 -1.77
C TYR A 481 -24.63 -8.89 -0.86
N MET A 482 -25.57 -9.84 -0.90
CA MET A 482 -26.73 -9.84 0.00
C MET A 482 -26.33 -10.06 1.47
N GLU A 483 -25.23 -10.78 1.70
CA GLU A 483 -24.67 -11.07 3.03
C GLU A 483 -23.66 -9.99 3.45
N ILE A 484 -22.83 -9.55 2.51
CA ILE A 484 -21.72 -8.62 2.73
C ILE A 484 -21.99 -7.34 1.95
N ASN A 485 -22.63 -6.35 2.59
CA ASN A 485 -22.77 -5.00 2.04
C ASN A 485 -22.74 -3.93 3.14
N LEU A 486 -22.36 -2.71 2.75
CA LEU A 486 -22.17 -1.58 3.66
C LEU A 486 -23.44 -1.25 4.46
N GLN A 487 -24.60 -1.14 3.80
CA GLN A 487 -25.85 -0.78 4.47
C GLN A 487 -26.22 -1.79 5.58
N ALA A 488 -26.19 -3.09 5.28
CA ALA A 488 -26.46 -4.13 6.28
C ALA A 488 -25.47 -4.07 7.45
N GLN A 489 -24.19 -3.79 7.18
CA GLN A 489 -23.17 -3.65 8.22
C GLN A 489 -23.31 -2.37 9.04
N LYS A 490 -23.81 -1.27 8.47
CA LYS A 490 -24.18 -0.05 9.22
C LYS A 490 -25.35 -0.33 10.17
N ASP A 491 -26.34 -1.11 9.74
CA ASP A 491 -27.54 -1.42 10.52
C ASP A 491 -27.32 -2.49 11.61
N ALA A 492 -26.40 -3.44 11.38
CA ALA A 492 -26.10 -4.52 12.33
C ALA A 492 -25.50 -4.02 13.65
N GLU A 493 -25.82 -4.67 14.79
CA GLU A 493 -25.25 -4.31 16.10
C GLU A 493 -23.71 -4.43 16.11
N ARG A 494 -23.19 -5.47 15.45
CA ARG A 494 -21.75 -5.74 15.27
C ARG A 494 -21.49 -6.08 13.81
N SER A 495 -20.45 -5.48 13.23
CA SER A 495 -20.06 -5.68 11.84
C SER A 495 -18.59 -5.31 11.63
N HIS A 496 -17.99 -5.81 10.54
CA HIS A 496 -16.62 -5.48 10.17
C HIS A 496 -16.45 -3.97 9.98
N TYR A 497 -17.43 -3.32 9.36
CA TYR A 497 -17.44 -1.86 9.19
C TYR A 497 -17.37 -1.11 10.53
N LYS A 498 -18.17 -1.51 11.53
CA LYS A 498 -18.16 -0.85 12.85
C LYS A 498 -16.87 -1.10 13.61
N VAL A 499 -16.31 -2.31 13.49
CA VAL A 499 -14.98 -2.64 14.04
C VAL A 499 -13.91 -1.76 13.38
N TYR A 500 -13.91 -1.63 12.05
CA TYR A 500 -12.99 -0.77 11.31
C TYR A 500 -13.09 0.69 11.77
N GLN A 501 -14.30 1.24 11.89
CA GLN A 501 -14.53 2.60 12.40
C GLN A 501 -14.01 2.79 13.84
N SER A 502 -14.11 1.77 14.68
CA SER A 502 -13.63 1.81 16.07
C SER A 502 -12.10 1.84 16.14
N LEU A 503 -11.46 1.04 15.29
CA LEU A 503 -10.00 0.95 15.16
C LEU A 503 -9.40 2.19 14.50
N SER A 504 -10.07 2.77 13.50
CA SER A 504 -9.63 4.03 12.87
C SER A 504 -9.65 5.21 13.84
N ARG A 505 -10.68 5.29 14.71
CA ARG A 505 -10.71 6.24 15.82
C ARG A 505 -9.59 5.99 16.82
N LEU A 506 -9.32 4.72 17.15
CA LEU A 506 -8.25 4.34 18.07
C LEU A 506 -6.88 4.80 17.54
N ARG A 507 -6.64 4.70 16.23
CA ARG A 507 -5.38 5.10 15.58
C ARG A 507 -4.99 6.55 15.84
N ARG A 508 -5.96 7.43 16.08
CA ARG A 508 -5.74 8.85 16.39
C ARG A 508 -5.25 9.10 17.82
N MET A 509 -5.26 8.09 18.69
CA MET A 509 -4.74 8.23 20.06
C MET A 509 -3.22 8.35 20.05
N ALA A 510 -2.66 9.12 21.00
CA ALA A 510 -1.22 9.36 21.10
C ALA A 510 -0.41 8.06 21.17
N SER A 511 -0.88 7.05 21.90
CA SER A 511 -0.23 5.74 21.98
C SER A 511 -0.11 5.02 20.64
N LEU A 512 -1.01 5.26 19.68
CA LEU A 512 -0.96 4.64 18.35
C LEU A 512 -0.24 5.51 17.32
N SER A 513 -0.28 6.82 17.45
CA SER A 513 0.42 7.74 16.53
C SER A 513 1.91 7.90 16.88
N HIS A 514 2.24 7.99 18.17
CA HIS A 514 3.59 8.31 18.65
C HIS A 514 4.19 7.22 19.55
N GLY A 515 3.38 6.27 19.99
CA GLY A 515 3.83 5.24 20.91
C GLY A 515 4.78 4.23 20.27
N THR A 516 5.66 3.69 21.10
CA THR A 516 6.48 2.54 20.75
C THR A 516 5.60 1.31 20.54
N HIS A 517 6.20 0.23 20.04
CA HIS A 517 5.52 -1.04 19.86
C HIS A 517 6.31 -2.18 20.52
N TYR A 518 5.58 -3.21 20.95
CA TYR A 518 6.13 -4.51 21.35
C TYR A 518 5.33 -5.59 20.63
N LEU A 519 6.02 -6.51 19.97
CA LEU A 519 5.41 -7.55 19.15
C LEU A 519 6.01 -8.91 19.48
N GLU A 520 5.17 -9.89 19.76
CA GLU A 520 5.59 -11.26 20.07
C GLU A 520 4.55 -12.29 19.60
N ALA A 521 5.01 -13.48 19.23
CA ALA A 521 4.15 -14.65 19.08
C ALA A 521 4.08 -15.37 20.44
N LEU A 522 2.96 -15.24 21.15
CA LEU A 522 2.74 -15.88 22.46
C LEU A 522 2.67 -17.40 22.35
N SER A 523 2.26 -17.91 21.18
CA SER A 523 2.23 -19.33 20.84
C SER A 523 2.48 -19.51 19.33
N VAL A 524 2.20 -20.70 18.79
CA VAL A 524 2.14 -20.90 17.33
C VAL A 524 0.91 -20.25 16.69
N ASN A 525 -0.17 -20.05 17.44
CA ASN A 525 -1.46 -19.58 16.93
C ASN A 525 -1.73 -18.11 17.24
N THR A 526 -1.23 -17.60 18.37
CA THR A 526 -1.59 -16.28 18.87
C THR A 526 -0.40 -15.34 18.92
N LEU A 527 -0.56 -14.14 18.34
CA LEU A 527 0.36 -13.02 18.48
C LEU A 527 -0.20 -11.94 19.41
N VAL A 528 0.69 -11.11 19.94
CA VAL A 528 0.36 -9.88 20.63
C VAL A 528 1.14 -8.70 20.06
N LEU A 529 0.44 -7.59 19.79
CA LEU A 529 1.02 -6.30 19.42
C LEU A 529 0.57 -5.25 20.43
N VAL A 530 1.52 -4.70 21.19
CA VAL A 530 1.29 -3.66 22.19
C VAL A 530 1.75 -2.31 21.64
N ARG A 531 0.93 -1.28 21.80
CA ARG A 531 1.24 0.13 21.53
C ARG A 531 1.27 0.88 22.85
N HIS A 532 2.43 1.46 23.16
CA HIS A 532 2.71 2.06 24.46
C HIS A 532 3.31 3.46 24.32
N LEU A 533 2.82 4.39 25.13
CA LEU A 533 3.40 5.71 25.28
C LEU A 533 3.24 6.13 26.75
N ALA A 534 4.35 6.49 27.40
CA ALA A 534 4.35 6.89 28.80
C ALA A 534 3.29 7.97 29.06
N THR A 535 2.56 7.88 30.18
CA THR A 535 1.42 8.75 30.56
C THR A 535 0.11 8.57 29.79
N TYR A 536 0.09 7.80 28.70
CA TYR A 536 -1.12 7.49 27.92
C TYR A 536 -1.54 6.02 28.12
N ASN A 537 -2.81 5.71 27.82
CA ASN A 537 -3.30 4.33 27.91
C ASN A 537 -2.49 3.41 26.98
N THR A 538 -2.16 2.21 27.46
CA THR A 538 -1.57 1.16 26.63
C THR A 538 -2.67 0.40 25.90
N TYR A 539 -2.44 0.06 24.63
CA TYR A 539 -3.36 -0.77 23.85
C TYR A 539 -2.65 -2.02 23.37
N ALA A 540 -3.30 -3.19 23.47
CA ALA A 540 -2.73 -4.45 23.00
C ALA A 540 -3.72 -5.21 22.12
N LEU A 541 -3.32 -5.50 20.88
CA LEU A 541 -3.99 -6.45 20.02
C LEU A 541 -3.50 -7.85 20.37
N VAL A 542 -4.40 -8.73 20.79
CA VAL A 542 -4.16 -10.16 20.92
C VAL A 542 -4.95 -10.87 19.83
N PHE A 543 -4.27 -11.59 18.94
CA PHE A 543 -4.89 -12.14 17.73
C PHE A 543 -4.49 -13.61 17.52
N ASN A 544 -5.47 -14.51 17.60
CA ASN A 544 -5.31 -15.91 17.23
C ASN A 544 -5.47 -16.04 15.70
N VAL A 545 -4.35 -16.13 14.97
CA VAL A 545 -4.32 -16.37 13.52
C VAL A 545 -4.47 -17.85 13.16
N GLY A 546 -4.41 -18.74 14.15
CA GLY A 546 -4.52 -20.18 13.99
C GLY A 546 -5.93 -20.67 13.64
N THR A 547 -6.03 -21.97 13.38
CA THR A 547 -7.28 -22.68 13.07
C THR A 547 -7.90 -23.38 14.27
N GLU A 548 -7.24 -23.30 15.44
CA GLU A 548 -7.64 -23.95 16.68
C GLU A 548 -7.77 -22.94 17.81
N GLU A 549 -8.57 -23.27 18.82
CA GLU A 549 -8.63 -22.49 20.05
C GLU A 549 -7.26 -22.51 20.74
N ASP A 550 -6.84 -21.37 21.25
CA ASP A 550 -5.53 -21.22 21.87
C ASP A 550 -5.63 -20.44 23.17
N THR A 551 -4.89 -20.86 24.20
CA THR A 551 -4.87 -20.20 25.50
C THR A 551 -3.48 -19.66 25.78
N VAL A 552 -3.40 -18.34 25.96
CA VAL A 552 -2.15 -17.61 26.19
C VAL A 552 -2.16 -16.94 27.55
N ASP A 553 -0.97 -16.72 28.10
CA ASP A 553 -0.79 -16.04 29.39
C ASP A 553 -0.35 -14.58 29.15
N LEU A 554 -1.22 -13.63 29.47
CA LEU A 554 -0.96 -12.20 29.31
C LEU A 554 -0.02 -11.63 30.39
N SER A 555 0.27 -12.37 31.46
CA SER A 555 1.10 -11.86 32.56
C SER A 555 2.57 -11.62 32.17
N ARG A 556 3.02 -12.23 31.06
CA ARG A 556 4.36 -12.03 30.50
C ARG A 556 4.45 -10.87 29.51
N VAL A 557 3.32 -10.28 29.10
CA VAL A 557 3.30 -9.26 28.05
C VAL A 557 3.72 -7.91 28.61
N THR A 558 4.75 -7.33 28.01
CA THR A 558 5.31 -6.05 28.43
C THR A 558 4.28 -4.92 28.34
N PHE A 559 4.30 -3.99 29.29
CA PHE A 559 3.44 -2.79 29.38
C PHE A 559 1.95 -3.03 29.67
N LEU A 560 1.52 -4.28 29.87
CA LEU A 560 0.16 -4.56 30.33
C LEU A 560 0.05 -4.47 31.86
N ALA A 561 -1.00 -3.82 32.32
CA ALA A 561 -1.32 -3.64 33.73
C ALA A 561 -2.84 -3.74 33.95
N GLU A 562 -3.25 -4.19 35.14
CA GLU A 562 -4.67 -4.19 35.52
C GLU A 562 -5.12 -2.81 36.03
N PRO A 563 -6.41 -2.46 35.88
CA PRO A 563 -7.47 -3.23 35.22
C PRO A 563 -7.41 -3.11 33.69
N MET A 564 -7.55 -4.23 32.97
CA MET A 564 -7.69 -4.23 31.51
C MET A 564 -9.15 -4.40 31.08
N THR A 565 -9.53 -3.73 30.00
CA THR A 565 -10.86 -3.85 29.40
C THR A 565 -10.75 -4.11 27.91
N VAL A 566 -11.67 -4.89 27.35
CA VAL A 566 -11.83 -5.02 25.89
C VAL A 566 -12.23 -3.65 25.32
N TYR A 567 -11.41 -3.09 24.43
CA TYR A 567 -11.73 -1.92 23.63
C TYR A 567 -12.55 -2.31 22.41
N GLU A 568 -12.11 -3.34 21.68
CA GLU A 568 -12.80 -3.87 20.49
C GLU A 568 -12.55 -5.38 20.35
N SER A 569 -13.44 -6.10 19.65
CA SER A 569 -13.33 -7.54 19.43
C SER A 569 -13.89 -7.99 18.08
N SER A 570 -13.40 -9.12 17.54
CA SER A 570 -13.97 -9.70 16.30
C SER A 570 -15.48 -9.86 16.38
N VAL A 571 -16.21 -9.69 15.28
CA VAL A 571 -17.69 -9.72 15.23
C VAL A 571 -18.31 -10.98 15.83
N PHE A 572 -17.61 -12.11 15.79
CA PHE A 572 -18.04 -13.41 16.34
C PHE A 572 -17.52 -13.68 17.77
N SER A 573 -16.69 -12.81 18.33
CA SER A 573 -16.18 -12.93 19.70
C SER A 573 -17.33 -12.95 20.71
N ARG A 574 -17.17 -13.74 21.78
CA ARG A 574 -18.11 -13.72 22.91
C ARG A 574 -17.90 -12.51 23.82
N ARG A 575 -16.77 -11.80 23.68
CA ARG A 575 -16.42 -10.63 24.48
C ARG A 575 -16.92 -9.36 23.82
N ARG A 576 -17.36 -8.42 24.64
CA ARG A 576 -17.89 -7.12 24.24
C ARG A 576 -17.00 -5.99 24.76
N THR A 577 -17.05 -4.85 24.09
CA THR A 577 -16.40 -3.62 24.56
C THR A 577 -16.79 -3.32 26.01
N GLY A 578 -15.78 -3.10 26.85
CA GLY A 578 -15.93 -2.84 28.28
C GLY A 578 -15.78 -4.09 29.18
N ASP A 579 -15.80 -5.30 28.62
CA ASP A 579 -15.59 -6.52 29.40
C ASP A 579 -14.20 -6.49 30.07
N ALA A 580 -14.14 -6.83 31.35
CA ALA A 580 -12.90 -6.88 32.11
C ALA A 580 -12.08 -8.12 31.73
N ILE A 581 -10.77 -7.93 31.55
CA ILE A 581 -9.81 -8.99 31.29
C ILE A 581 -8.75 -8.96 32.40
N SER A 582 -8.52 -10.10 33.03
CA SER A 582 -7.45 -10.25 34.03
C SER A 582 -6.09 -10.46 33.36
N LEU A 583 -5.04 -10.04 34.04
CA LEU A 583 -3.67 -10.36 33.68
C LEU A 583 -3.42 -11.84 34.04
N GLY A 584 -3.42 -12.71 33.04
CA GLY A 584 -3.32 -14.17 33.22
C GLY A 584 -3.76 -14.93 31.97
N GLU A 585 -4.36 -16.10 32.15
CA GLU A 585 -4.81 -16.93 31.03
C GLU A 585 -5.99 -16.30 30.26
N LEU A 586 -5.86 -16.27 28.93
CA LEU A 586 -6.87 -15.81 27.98
C LEU A 586 -7.00 -16.84 26.84
N SER A 587 -8.20 -17.42 26.69
CA SER A 587 -8.51 -18.34 25.59
C SER A 587 -9.14 -17.61 24.40
N LEU A 588 -8.63 -17.81 23.19
CA LEU A 588 -9.09 -17.18 21.96
C LEU A 588 -9.56 -18.23 20.96
N GLN A 589 -10.73 -18.03 20.38
CA GLN A 589 -11.24 -18.85 19.28
C GLN A 589 -10.40 -18.63 18.00
N PRO A 590 -10.44 -19.57 17.03
CA PRO A 590 -9.74 -19.39 15.75
C PRO A 590 -10.14 -18.08 15.05
N GLY A 591 -9.17 -17.26 14.67
CA GLY A 591 -9.38 -15.95 14.04
C GLY A 591 -9.80 -14.83 15.01
N GLU A 592 -10.01 -15.13 16.30
CA GLU A 592 -10.47 -14.12 17.25
C GLU A 592 -9.37 -13.10 17.55
N MET A 593 -9.73 -11.82 17.42
CA MET A 593 -8.93 -10.70 17.88
C MET A 593 -9.63 -10.01 19.04
N LEU A 594 -8.82 -9.55 20.00
CA LEU A 594 -9.22 -8.61 21.04
C LEU A 594 -8.24 -7.45 21.04
N VAL A 595 -8.74 -6.22 21.04
CA VAL A 595 -7.97 -5.03 21.39
C VAL A 595 -8.24 -4.74 22.85
N LEU A 596 -7.22 -4.84 23.69
CA LEU A 596 -7.28 -4.55 25.11
C LEU A 596 -6.80 -3.13 25.38
N ARG A 597 -7.45 -2.45 26.32
CA ARG A 597 -6.98 -1.17 26.89
C ARG A 597 -6.53 -1.40 28.32
N ALA A 598 -5.29 -1.02 28.60
CA ALA A 598 -4.66 -1.01 29.92
C ALA A 598 -4.41 0.45 30.36
N PRO A 599 -4.35 0.73 31.68
CA PRO A 599 -4.05 2.05 32.19
C PRO A 599 -2.62 2.50 31.79
N PRO A 600 -2.34 3.81 31.85
CA PRO A 600 -0.98 4.31 31.66
C PRO A 600 -0.03 3.74 32.71
N THR A 601 1.19 3.38 32.29
CA THR A 601 2.27 2.93 33.18
C THR A 601 3.34 3.99 33.37
#